data_AF-A0A7W5V446-F1
#
_entry.id   AF-A0A7W5V446-F1
#
_cell.length_a   1.000
_cell.length_b   1.000
_cell.length_c   1.000
_cell.angle_alpha   90.00
_cell.angle_beta   90.00
_cell.angle_gamma   90.00
#
_symmetry.space_group_name_H-M   'P 1'
#
loop_
_entity.id
_entity.type
_entity.pdbx_description
1 polymer ?
#
loop_
_entity_poly.entity_id
_entity_poly.type
_entity_poly.pdbx_seq_one_letter_code
_entity_poly.pdbx_strand_id
1 'polypeptide(L)'
;MTMLWPPAEPAVSDRWRLWPATEIFPAQLPGTTPSGARTTYVLVGIAPESPCAAAFQDGARLPGCVTALRATYTESTQTFVATAGIAVLTGPPPAGPSAPPAGRSPNARPATVRPYPVQGGPAELFGQRQYTTGARESGRERYVVLTAAGYSDGRPYTRGLAATPRLRGVAEQLARALHRRLTG
;
A
#
# COMPACT_ATOMS: atom_id res chain seq x y z
N MET A 1 -2.28 13.37 -42.71
CA MET A 1 -2.57 13.60 -41.29
C MET A 1 -2.87 12.25 -40.66
N THR A 2 -1.86 11.59 -40.09
CA THR A 2 -2.04 10.29 -39.43
C THR A 2 -2.76 10.52 -38.11
N MET A 3 -4.01 10.05 -38.00
CA MET A 3 -4.68 9.95 -36.71
C MET A 3 -3.93 8.90 -35.89
N LEU A 4 -3.01 9.34 -35.04
CA LEU A 4 -2.39 8.51 -34.03
C LEU A 4 -3.45 8.25 -32.95
N TRP A 5 -4.25 7.20 -33.14
CA TRP A 5 -5.10 6.68 -32.08
C TRP A 5 -4.18 6.23 -30.92
N PRO A 6 -4.43 6.67 -29.67
CA PRO A 6 -3.64 6.17 -28.55
C PRO A 6 -3.82 4.65 -28.45
N PRO A 7 -2.78 3.87 -28.11
CA PRO A 7 -2.94 2.43 -27.98
C PRO A 7 -4.08 2.12 -27.00
N ALA A 8 -4.87 1.09 -27.32
CA ALA A 8 -5.93 0.63 -26.43
C ALA A 8 -5.35 0.33 -25.04
N GLU A 9 -6.04 0.78 -23.98
CA GLU A 9 -5.59 0.48 -22.63
C GLU A 9 -5.52 -1.04 -22.41
N PRO A 10 -4.48 -1.54 -21.72
CA PRO A 10 -4.41 -2.94 -21.38
C PRO A 10 -5.58 -3.32 -20.46
N ALA A 11 -6.06 -4.56 -20.62
CA ALA A 11 -7.05 -5.14 -19.73
C ALA A 11 -6.61 -4.99 -18.26
N VAL A 12 -7.57 -4.75 -17.36
CA VAL A 12 -7.28 -4.51 -15.94
C VAL A 12 -6.38 -5.59 -15.35
N SER A 13 -6.60 -6.86 -15.69
CA SER A 13 -5.80 -8.02 -15.27
C SER A 13 -4.33 -7.98 -15.69
N ASP A 14 -3.97 -7.23 -16.72
CA ASP A 14 -2.62 -7.17 -17.30
C ASP A 14 -1.87 -5.89 -16.95
N ARG A 15 -2.55 -4.89 -16.36
CA ARG A 15 -1.95 -3.58 -16.01
C ARG A 15 -0.67 -3.73 -15.18
N TRP A 16 -0.63 -4.63 -14.20
CA TRP A 16 0.56 -4.81 -13.34
C TRP A 16 1.86 -5.14 -14.08
N ARG A 17 1.78 -5.76 -15.26
CA ARG A 17 2.95 -6.16 -16.08
C ARG A 17 3.14 -5.32 -17.33
N LEU A 18 2.07 -4.69 -17.83
CA LEU A 18 2.11 -3.89 -19.05
C LEU A 18 2.28 -2.39 -18.79
N TRP A 19 1.90 -1.91 -17.60
CA TRP A 19 2.13 -0.52 -17.24
C TRP A 19 3.56 -0.28 -16.74
N PRO A 20 4.15 0.89 -17.03
CA PRO A 20 5.38 1.28 -16.39
C PRO A 20 5.13 1.44 -14.88
N ALA A 21 6.17 1.22 -14.07
CA ALA A 21 6.05 1.29 -12.62
C ALA A 21 5.52 2.65 -12.12
N THR A 22 5.82 3.74 -12.84
CA THR A 22 5.34 5.10 -12.54
C THR A 22 3.84 5.29 -12.80
N GLU A 23 3.23 4.43 -13.61
CA GLU A 23 1.79 4.45 -13.86
C GLU A 23 1.04 3.69 -12.74
N ILE A 24 1.63 2.59 -12.26
CA ILE A 24 1.14 1.80 -11.12
C ILE A 24 1.33 2.58 -9.81
N PHE A 25 2.50 3.20 -9.65
CA PHE A 25 2.90 3.99 -8.49
C PHE A 25 3.20 5.43 -8.93
N PRO A 26 2.18 6.29 -9.01
CA PRO A 26 2.35 7.70 -9.38
C PRO A 26 3.29 8.44 -8.43
N ALA A 27 4.03 9.41 -8.94
CA ALA A 27 4.92 10.24 -8.13
C ALA A 27 4.19 10.98 -7.00
N GLN A 28 2.90 11.28 -7.19
CA GLN A 28 2.05 11.94 -6.22
C GLN A 28 0.66 11.32 -6.20
N LEU A 29 0.11 11.11 -5.01
CA LEU A 29 -1.27 10.70 -4.80
C LEU A 29 -1.98 11.73 -3.93
N PRO A 30 -3.20 12.17 -4.29
CA PRO A 30 -3.97 13.10 -3.48
C PRO A 30 -4.46 12.42 -2.20
N GLY A 31 -4.58 13.19 -1.13
CA GLY A 31 -5.15 12.75 0.13
C GLY A 31 -5.83 13.88 0.90
N THR A 32 -6.40 13.53 2.05
CA THR A 32 -6.98 14.44 3.01
C THR A 32 -6.55 14.08 4.43
N THR A 33 -6.42 15.09 5.28
CA THR A 33 -6.22 14.89 6.71
C THR A 33 -7.57 14.61 7.40
N PRO A 34 -7.58 14.14 8.66
CA PRO A 34 -8.84 13.99 9.41
C PRO A 34 -9.66 15.28 9.53
N SER A 35 -9.02 16.45 9.47
CA SER A 35 -9.68 17.76 9.48
C SER A 35 -10.32 18.15 8.14
N GLY A 36 -10.17 17.32 7.09
CA GLY A 36 -10.63 17.62 5.73
C GLY A 36 -9.65 18.43 4.89
N ALA A 37 -8.57 18.97 5.48
CA ALA A 37 -7.53 19.67 4.72
C ALA A 37 -6.86 18.74 3.71
N ARG A 38 -6.59 19.24 2.49
CA ARG A 38 -5.89 18.48 1.44
C ARG A 38 -4.45 18.18 1.86
N THR A 39 -3.96 17.01 1.47
CA THR A 39 -2.56 16.62 1.57
C THR A 39 -2.15 15.86 0.31
N THR A 40 -0.84 15.65 0.14
CA THR A 40 -0.28 14.87 -0.97
C THR A 40 0.64 13.81 -0.40
N TYR A 41 0.52 12.59 -0.90
CA TYR A 41 1.48 11.53 -0.67
C TYR A 41 2.50 11.52 -1.80
N VAL A 42 3.76 11.66 -1.47
CA VAL A 42 4.87 11.73 -2.42
C VAL A 42 5.59 10.39 -2.43
N LEU A 43 5.82 9.84 -3.62
CA LEU A 43 6.57 8.60 -3.81
C LEU A 43 8.02 8.80 -3.36
N VAL A 44 8.48 7.95 -2.46
CA VAL A 44 9.86 7.93 -1.95
C VAL A 44 10.71 6.91 -2.72
N GLY A 45 10.12 5.77 -3.07
CA GLY A 45 10.82 4.75 -3.85
C GLY A 45 9.95 3.55 -4.16
N ILE A 46 10.34 2.82 -5.21
CA ILE A 46 9.70 1.59 -5.66
C ILE A 46 10.66 0.43 -5.39
N ALA A 47 10.17 -0.62 -4.76
CA ALA A 47 10.95 -1.83 -4.55
C ALA A 47 10.96 -2.68 -5.83
N PRO A 48 12.01 -3.50 -6.04
CA PRO A 48 11.96 -4.54 -7.06
C PRO A 48 10.73 -5.45 -6.87
N GLU A 49 10.20 -5.95 -7.99
CA GLU A 49 9.19 -7.02 -7.97
C GLU A 49 9.71 -8.21 -7.15
N SER A 50 8.83 -8.82 -6.36
CA SER A 50 9.25 -9.88 -5.45
C SER A 50 8.17 -10.96 -5.26
N PRO A 51 8.56 -12.19 -4.90
CA PRO A 51 7.60 -13.21 -4.49
C PRO A 51 6.74 -12.75 -3.32
N CYS A 52 5.47 -13.15 -3.30
CA CYS A 52 4.52 -12.71 -2.28
C CYS A 52 4.96 -13.02 -0.84
N ALA A 53 5.67 -14.14 -0.62
CA ALA A 53 6.20 -14.50 0.70
C ALA A 53 7.28 -13.53 1.23
N ALA A 54 8.02 -12.88 0.32
CA ALA A 54 9.01 -11.87 0.66
C ALA A 54 8.39 -10.48 0.87
N ALA A 55 7.25 -10.20 0.23
CA ALA A 55 6.58 -8.91 0.31
C ALA A 55 5.59 -8.79 1.46
N PHE A 56 4.93 -9.88 1.88
CA PHE A 56 3.87 -9.85 2.89
C PHE A 56 4.27 -10.60 4.17
N GLN A 57 3.75 -10.12 5.30
CA GLN A 57 3.83 -10.85 6.57
C GLN A 57 2.96 -12.12 6.49
N ASP A 58 3.29 -13.14 7.29
CA ASP A 58 2.68 -14.46 7.15
C ASP A 58 1.15 -14.44 7.28
N GLY A 59 0.63 -13.67 8.24
CA GLY A 59 -0.82 -13.47 8.42
C GLY A 59 -1.50 -12.57 7.38
N ALA A 60 -0.77 -12.10 6.36
CA ALA A 60 -1.27 -11.27 5.26
C ALA A 60 -1.03 -11.89 3.88
N ARG A 61 -0.46 -13.11 3.83
CA ARG A 61 -0.28 -13.84 2.58
C ARG A 61 -1.65 -14.20 2.01
N LEU A 62 -1.83 -14.03 0.70
CA LEU A 62 -3.08 -14.28 0.00
C LEU A 62 -2.97 -15.55 -0.85
N PRO A 63 -3.95 -16.47 -0.78
CA PRO A 63 -4.02 -17.60 -1.70
C PRO A 63 -4.04 -17.13 -3.15
N GLY A 64 -3.33 -17.82 -4.03
CA GLY A 64 -3.25 -17.48 -5.45
C GLY A 64 -2.44 -16.22 -5.76
N CYS A 65 -1.70 -15.66 -4.80
CA CYS A 65 -0.78 -14.55 -5.07
C CYS A 65 0.39 -15.01 -5.93
N VAL A 66 0.52 -14.42 -7.12
CA VAL A 66 1.56 -14.77 -8.10
C VAL A 66 2.79 -13.88 -8.00
N THR A 67 2.60 -12.60 -7.69
CA THR A 67 3.69 -11.64 -7.50
C THR A 67 3.27 -10.48 -6.62
N ALA A 68 4.25 -9.72 -6.13
CA ALA A 68 4.04 -8.56 -5.31
C ALA A 68 4.86 -7.36 -5.80
N LEU A 69 4.17 -6.23 -5.96
CA LEU A 69 4.77 -4.93 -6.26
C LEU A 69 4.72 -4.08 -4.99
N ARG A 70 5.77 -3.31 -4.69
CA ARG A 70 5.82 -2.45 -3.50
C ARG A 70 6.37 -1.07 -3.79
N ALA A 71 5.83 -0.08 -3.11
CA ALA A 71 6.33 1.29 -3.13
C ALA A 71 6.14 1.95 -1.78
N THR A 72 7.03 2.88 -1.43
CA THR A 72 6.96 3.65 -0.20
C THR A 72 6.66 5.11 -0.51
N TYR A 73 5.72 5.68 0.22
CA TYR A 73 5.28 7.06 0.13
C TYR A 73 5.49 7.77 1.46
N THR A 74 5.58 9.09 1.42
CA THR A 74 5.51 9.96 2.60
C THR A 74 4.42 11.02 2.40
N GLU A 75 3.77 11.47 3.48
CA GLU A 75 2.90 12.65 3.36
C GLU A 75 3.73 13.93 3.24
N SER A 76 3.13 15.02 2.74
CA SER A 76 3.82 16.28 2.43
C SER A 76 4.61 16.90 3.59
N THR A 77 4.17 16.69 4.85
CA THR A 77 4.89 17.14 6.06
C THR A 77 6.00 16.20 6.51
N GLN A 78 6.20 15.09 5.78
CA GLN A 78 7.14 14.01 6.08
C GLN A 78 7.03 13.45 7.50
N THR A 79 5.85 13.56 8.12
CA THR A 79 5.60 13.03 9.47
C THR A 79 5.32 11.52 9.43
N PHE A 80 4.62 11.08 8.39
CA PHE A 80 4.26 9.70 8.18
C PHE A 80 4.85 9.15 6.89
N VAL A 81 5.15 7.87 6.93
CA VAL A 81 5.54 7.06 5.78
C VAL A 81 4.65 5.84 5.71
N ALA A 82 4.40 5.37 4.49
CA ALA A 82 3.71 4.12 4.28
C ALA A 82 4.30 3.35 3.10
N THR A 83 4.54 2.07 3.31
CA THR A 83 4.79 1.13 2.22
C THR A 83 3.46 0.53 1.80
N ALA A 84 3.12 0.65 0.52
CA ALA A 84 2.03 -0.08 -0.11
C ALA A 84 2.59 -1.33 -0.80
N GLY A 85 1.86 -2.44 -0.70
CA GLY A 85 2.11 -3.67 -1.41
C GLY A 85 0.86 -4.08 -2.18
N ILE A 86 1.03 -4.28 -3.49
CA ILE A 86 0.00 -4.79 -4.38
C ILE A 86 0.27 -6.28 -4.57
N ALA A 87 -0.63 -7.10 -4.05
CA ALA A 87 -0.66 -8.53 -4.35
C ALA A 87 -1.42 -8.72 -5.66
N VAL A 88 -0.76 -9.34 -6.63
CA VAL A 88 -1.40 -9.78 -7.87
C VAL A 88 -1.83 -11.21 -7.69
N LEU A 89 -3.11 -11.49 -7.89
CA LEU A 89 -3.70 -12.82 -7.70
C LEU A 89 -3.95 -13.51 -9.06
N THR A 90 -4.11 -14.83 -9.03
CA THR A 90 -4.53 -15.62 -10.21
C THR A 90 -5.97 -15.31 -10.65
N GLY A 91 -6.80 -14.80 -9.75
CA GLY A 91 -8.19 -14.39 -9.98
C GLY A 91 -8.66 -13.39 -8.92
N PRO A 92 -9.97 -13.06 -8.89
CA PRO A 92 -10.52 -12.15 -7.88
C PRO A 92 -10.25 -12.64 -6.46
N PRO A 93 -10.00 -11.73 -5.49
CA PRO A 93 -9.89 -12.12 -4.09
C PRO A 93 -11.23 -12.69 -3.60
N PRO A 94 -11.20 -13.60 -2.60
CA PRO A 94 -12.42 -14.10 -1.99
C PRO A 94 -13.28 -12.95 -1.47
N ALA A 95 -14.59 -13.05 -1.67
CA ALA A 95 -15.55 -12.03 -1.26
C ALA A 95 -15.59 -11.89 0.28
N GLY A 96 -15.51 -10.65 0.76
CA GLY A 96 -15.69 -10.31 2.17
C GLY A 96 -14.52 -9.50 2.76
N PRO A 97 -14.77 -8.71 3.84
CA PRO A 97 -13.70 -8.08 4.59
C PRO A 97 -12.77 -9.15 5.16
N SER A 98 -11.48 -8.87 5.23
CA SER A 98 -10.60 -9.67 6.09
C SER A 98 -11.02 -9.44 7.52
N ALA A 99 -11.84 -10.34 8.06
CA ALA A 99 -12.10 -10.35 9.49
C ALA A 99 -10.73 -10.41 10.20
N PRO A 100 -10.46 -9.54 11.18
CA PRO A 100 -9.30 -9.74 12.02
C PRO A 100 -9.40 -11.14 12.63
N PRO A 101 -8.30 -11.92 12.69
CA PRO A 101 -8.34 -13.24 13.29
C PRO A 101 -8.92 -13.14 14.71
N ALA A 102 -9.81 -14.07 15.04
CA ALA A 102 -10.48 -14.11 16.34
C ALA A 102 -9.44 -14.04 17.48
N GLY A 103 -9.72 -13.23 18.50
CA GLY A 103 -8.83 -13.05 19.67
C GLY A 103 -7.75 -11.97 19.54
N ARG A 104 -7.72 -11.17 18.46
CA ARG A 104 -6.84 -9.99 18.40
C ARG A 104 -7.39 -8.84 19.26
N SER A 105 -6.51 -8.24 20.05
CA SER A 105 -6.79 -6.96 20.72
C SER A 105 -7.19 -5.90 19.67
N PRO A 106 -8.20 -5.06 19.94
CA PRO A 106 -8.56 -3.94 19.06
C PRO A 106 -7.39 -3.00 18.76
N ASN A 107 -6.38 -2.98 19.63
CA ASN A 107 -5.20 -2.12 19.53
C ASN A 107 -3.99 -2.83 18.92
N ALA A 108 -4.12 -4.09 18.48
CA ALA A 108 -3.06 -4.81 17.80
C ALA A 108 -2.98 -4.37 16.33
N ARG A 109 -1.78 -4.05 15.87
CA ARG A 109 -1.55 -3.76 14.44
C ARG A 109 -1.85 -5.02 13.59
N PRO A 110 -2.52 -4.88 12.43
CA PRO A 110 -2.85 -6.03 11.57
C PRO A 110 -1.59 -6.63 10.95
N ALA A 111 -1.68 -7.85 10.44
CA ALA A 111 -0.64 -8.35 9.54
C ALA A 111 -0.82 -7.66 8.18
N THR A 112 0.27 -7.31 7.50
CA THR A 112 0.21 -6.55 6.22
C THR A 112 1.49 -6.74 5.38
N VAL A 113 1.69 -5.89 4.37
CA VAL A 113 2.95 -5.76 3.61
C VAL A 113 4.14 -5.47 4.52
N ARG A 114 5.30 -6.02 4.19
CA ARG A 114 6.57 -5.72 4.86
C ARG A 114 7.05 -4.34 4.42
N PRO A 115 7.37 -3.44 5.37
CA PRO A 115 7.96 -2.14 5.06
C PRO A 115 9.15 -2.24 4.11
N TYR A 116 9.25 -1.26 3.21
CA TYR A 116 10.37 -1.11 2.29
C TYR A 116 11.07 0.22 2.61
N PRO A 117 12.16 0.19 3.40
CA PRO A 117 12.92 1.40 3.69
C PRO A 117 13.65 1.88 2.44
N VAL A 118 13.75 3.19 2.29
CA VAL A 118 14.50 3.84 1.19
C VAL A 118 15.62 4.65 1.81
N GLN A 119 16.86 4.31 1.47
CA GLN A 119 18.07 4.93 2.01
C GLN A 119 18.13 6.43 1.69
N GLY A 120 18.61 7.25 2.63
CA GLY A 120 18.80 8.68 2.43
C GLY A 120 17.51 9.49 2.31
N GLY A 121 16.37 8.93 2.74
CA GLY A 121 15.06 9.56 2.63
C GLY A 121 14.18 9.39 3.87
N PRO A 122 12.96 9.97 3.85
CA PRO A 122 12.06 9.97 5.02
C PRO A 122 11.64 8.59 5.54
N ALA A 123 11.87 7.54 4.74
CA ALA A 123 11.54 6.17 5.06
C ALA A 123 12.75 5.31 5.43
N GLU A 124 13.95 5.89 5.57
CA GLU A 124 15.19 5.14 5.84
C GLU A 124 15.08 4.23 7.07
N LEU A 125 14.46 4.74 8.13
CA LEU A 125 14.28 4.02 9.39
C LEU A 125 12.98 3.22 9.45
N PHE A 126 12.19 3.19 8.38
CA PHE A 126 10.86 2.57 8.37
C PHE A 126 10.92 1.07 8.11
N GLY A 127 11.08 0.30 9.19
CA GLY A 127 11.10 -1.16 9.18
C GLY A 127 9.93 -1.81 9.91
N GLN A 128 10.00 -3.13 10.03
CA GLN A 128 8.98 -3.96 10.71
C GLN A 128 8.75 -3.54 12.18
N ARG A 129 9.77 -2.96 12.84
CA ARG A 129 9.64 -2.44 14.21
C ARG A 129 8.84 -1.14 14.27
N GLN A 130 8.88 -0.32 13.22
CA GLN A 130 8.24 1.01 13.11
C GLN A 130 6.81 0.96 12.56
N TYR A 131 6.47 -0.11 11.82
CA TYR A 131 5.11 -0.35 11.32
C TYR A 131 4.06 -0.23 12.43
N THR A 132 3.18 0.75 12.38
CA THR A 132 2.23 1.04 13.47
C THR A 132 0.81 0.60 13.12
N THR A 133 0.38 0.81 11.88
CA THR A 133 -0.98 0.45 11.42
C THR A 133 -1.00 0.22 9.92
N GLY A 134 -2.01 -0.50 9.42
CA GLY A 134 -2.12 -0.86 8.03
C GLY A 134 -3.57 -0.96 7.60
N ALA A 135 -3.79 -0.89 6.28
CA ALA A 135 -5.10 -1.06 5.67
C ALA A 135 -5.04 -2.14 4.59
N ARG A 136 -6.23 -2.63 4.21
CA ARG A 136 -6.44 -3.53 3.09
C ARG A 136 -7.54 -2.96 2.21
N GLU A 137 -7.29 -2.89 0.91
CA GLU A 137 -8.29 -2.57 -0.11
C GLU A 137 -8.30 -3.68 -1.16
N SER A 138 -9.50 -4.09 -1.59
CA SER A 138 -9.70 -5.11 -2.61
C SER A 138 -11.06 -4.92 -3.29
N GLY A 139 -11.21 -5.42 -4.51
CA GLY A 139 -12.44 -5.37 -5.28
C GLY A 139 -12.73 -6.67 -6.03
N ARG A 140 -13.36 -6.55 -7.20
CA ARG A 140 -13.68 -7.70 -8.07
C ARG A 140 -12.52 -8.11 -8.99
N GLU A 141 -11.48 -7.28 -9.03
CA GLU A 141 -10.29 -7.50 -9.83
C GLU A 141 -9.22 -8.26 -9.06
N ARG A 142 -8.19 -8.75 -9.76
CA ARG A 142 -7.12 -9.59 -9.19
C ARG A 142 -6.09 -8.87 -8.32
N TYR A 143 -6.42 -7.69 -7.82
CA TYR A 143 -5.51 -6.84 -7.05
C TYR A 143 -6.00 -6.69 -5.62
N VAL A 144 -5.09 -6.90 -4.67
CA VAL A 144 -5.30 -6.54 -3.26
C VAL A 144 -4.17 -5.62 -2.84
N VAL A 145 -4.53 -4.44 -2.34
CA VAL A 145 -3.55 -3.48 -1.83
C VAL A 145 -3.53 -3.55 -0.31
N LEU A 146 -2.35 -3.85 0.23
CA LEU A 146 -2.04 -3.86 1.65
C LEU A 146 -1.08 -2.72 1.96
N THR A 147 -1.31 -1.97 3.03
CA THR A 147 -0.41 -0.88 3.44
C THR A 147 0.16 -1.12 4.83
N ALA A 148 1.40 -0.70 5.01
CA ALA A 148 2.08 -0.60 6.30
C ALA A 148 2.46 0.86 6.50
N ALA A 149 1.95 1.51 7.54
CA ALA A 149 2.21 2.91 7.85
C ALA A 149 2.85 3.08 9.24
N GLY A 150 3.70 4.10 9.37
CA GLY A 150 4.33 4.50 10.62
C GLY A 150 4.87 5.93 10.56
N TYR A 151 5.60 6.30 11.61
CA TYR A 151 6.29 7.59 11.69
C TYR A 151 7.62 7.51 10.93
N SER A 152 8.00 8.60 10.28
CA SER A 152 9.27 8.74 9.54
C SER A 152 10.50 8.77 10.45
N ASP A 153 10.35 9.25 11.70
CA ASP A 153 11.44 9.44 12.67
C ASP A 153 11.99 8.14 13.29
N GLY A 154 11.57 6.98 12.79
CA GLY A 154 12.10 5.69 13.23
C GLY A 154 11.57 5.17 14.56
N ARG A 155 10.63 5.88 15.21
CA ARG A 155 10.08 5.41 16.50
C ARG A 155 9.38 4.05 16.35
N PRO A 156 9.64 3.08 17.25
CA PRO A 156 9.04 1.76 17.16
C PRO A 156 7.56 1.78 17.54
N TYR A 157 6.81 0.80 17.04
CA TYR A 157 5.46 0.50 17.50
C TYR A 157 5.46 0.08 18.97
N THR A 158 4.60 0.71 19.76
CA THR A 158 4.34 0.32 21.15
C THR A 158 3.04 -0.46 21.22
N ARG A 159 3.12 -1.72 21.65
CA ARG A 159 1.96 -2.59 21.81
C ARG A 159 0.92 -1.95 22.73
N GLY A 160 -0.34 -1.96 22.31
CA GLY A 160 -1.45 -1.41 23.09
C GLY A 160 -1.75 0.07 22.81
N LEU A 161 -0.82 0.82 22.21
CA LEU A 161 -1.09 2.18 21.75
C LEU A 161 -1.82 2.16 20.41
N ALA A 162 -2.96 2.84 20.36
CA ALA A 162 -3.72 3.01 19.13
C ALA A 162 -2.99 3.97 18.17
N ALA A 163 -3.05 3.65 16.88
CA ALA A 163 -2.63 4.59 15.85
C ALA A 163 -3.53 5.82 15.84
N THR A 164 -2.93 7.00 15.64
CA THR A 164 -3.70 8.25 15.51
C THR A 164 -4.63 8.18 14.30
N PRO A 165 -5.76 8.91 14.31
CA PRO A 165 -6.67 8.97 13.15
C PRO A 165 -5.96 9.41 11.87
N ARG A 166 -5.00 10.32 11.97
CA ARG A 166 -4.22 10.80 10.82
C ARG A 166 -3.36 9.68 10.22
N LEU A 167 -2.59 8.95 11.04
CA LEU A 167 -1.76 7.85 10.56
C LEU A 167 -2.59 6.70 9.97
N ARG A 168 -3.75 6.40 10.57
CA ARG A 168 -4.69 5.43 10.01
C ARG A 168 -5.22 5.89 8.64
N GLY A 169 -5.57 7.17 8.52
CA GLY A 169 -6.01 7.78 7.27
C GLY A 169 -4.97 7.65 6.15
N VAL A 170 -3.67 7.81 6.45
CA VAL A 170 -2.59 7.57 5.47
C VAL A 170 -2.64 6.15 4.90
N ALA A 171 -2.73 5.15 5.78
CA ALA A 171 -2.77 3.74 5.36
C ALA A 171 -3.98 3.44 4.48
N GLU A 172 -5.16 3.90 4.86
CA GLU A 172 -6.43 3.66 4.15
C GLU A 172 -6.49 4.38 2.80
N GLN A 173 -6.08 5.65 2.76
CA GLN A 173 -6.14 6.44 1.53
C GLN A 173 -5.17 5.95 0.47
N LEU A 174 -3.94 5.58 0.86
CA LEU A 174 -2.97 4.99 -0.08
C LEU A 174 -3.46 3.65 -0.63
N ALA A 175 -4.02 2.78 0.23
CA ALA A 175 -4.57 1.50 -0.22
C ALA A 175 -5.68 1.71 -1.27
N ARG A 176 -6.61 2.62 -0.98
CA ARG A 176 -7.73 2.95 -1.86
C ARG A 176 -7.30 3.62 -3.17
N ALA A 177 -6.37 4.57 -3.10
CA ALA A 177 -5.89 5.30 -4.27
C ALA A 177 -5.18 4.38 -5.25
N LEU A 178 -4.27 3.53 -4.76
CA LEU A 178 -3.53 2.57 -5.60
C LEU A 178 -4.43 1.46 -6.14
N HIS A 179 -5.40 0.97 -5.35
CA HIS A 179 -6.37 0.01 -5.85
C HIS A 179 -7.18 0.60 -7.02
N ARG A 180 -7.78 1.78 -6.84
CA ARG A 180 -8.52 2.47 -7.93
C ARG A 180 -7.65 2.69 -9.15
N ARG A 181 -6.38 3.06 -8.96
CA ARG A 181 -5.45 3.28 -10.07
C ARG A 181 -5.34 2.05 -10.96
N LEU A 182 -5.30 0.86 -10.37
CA LEU A 182 -5.27 -0.39 -11.14
C LEU A 182 -6.62 -0.78 -11.73
N THR A 183 -7.73 -0.48 -11.08
CA THR A 183 -9.05 -1.02 -11.45
C THR A 183 -9.92 -0.09 -12.30
N GLY A 184 -9.60 1.20 -12.39
CA GLY A 184 -10.52 2.22 -12.94
C GLY A 184 -11.37 2.82 -11.84
#